data_AF-A0AAV2H2C4-F1
#
_entry.id   AF-A0AAV2H2C4-F1
#
_cell.length_a   1.000
_cell.length_b   1.000
_cell.length_c   1.000
_cell.angle_alpha   90.00
_cell.angle_beta   90.00
_cell.angle_gamma   90.00
#
_symmetry.space_group_name_H-M   'P 1'
#
loop_
_entity.id
_entity.type
_entity.pdbx_description
1 polymer ?
#
loop_
_entity_poly.entity_id
_entity_poly.type
_entity_poly.pdbx_seq_one_letter_code
_entity_poly.pdbx_strand_id
1 'polypeptide(L)' 'MLLLEAAQGFMVMLDKQLRILFVSDNVSHHLGYQQVNMLGQSIDDYIHPKDLTDLLAHLKGEQF' A
#
# COMPACT_ATOMS: atom_id res chain seq x y z
N MET A 1 -17.68 4.47 5.34
CA MET A 1 -16.96 4.89 6.56
C MET A 1 -16.69 3.71 7.51
N LEU A 2 -17.61 2.77 7.72
CA LEU A 2 -17.45 1.64 8.66
C LEU A 2 -16.28 0.67 8.39
N LEU A 3 -15.86 0.46 7.14
CA LEU A 3 -14.86 -0.57 6.80
C LEU A 3 -13.45 -0.21 7.32
N LEU A 4 -13.01 1.03 7.12
CA LEU A 4 -11.68 1.49 7.51
C LEU A 4 -11.53 1.63 9.04
N GLU A 5 -12.59 2.10 9.70
CA GLU A 5 -12.61 2.21 11.17
C GLU A 5 -12.54 0.82 11.84
N ALA A 6 -13.17 -0.20 11.26
CA ALA A 6 -13.12 -1.56 11.77
C ALA A 6 -11.79 -2.29 11.47
N ALA A 7 -11.13 -1.96 10.36
CA ALA A 7 -9.93 -2.64 9.89
C ALA A 7 -8.66 -2.35 10.72
N GLN A 8 -8.68 -1.35 11.61
CA GLN A 8 -7.50 -0.89 12.37
C GLN A 8 -6.27 -0.67 11.48
N GLY A 9 -6.50 -0.18 10.26
CA GLY A 9 -5.47 -0.03 9.23
C GLY A 9 -5.94 0.88 8.11
N PHE A 10 -5.19 0.87 7.01
CA PHE A 10 -5.49 1.62 5.81
C PHE A 10 -5.59 0.67 4.60
N MET A 11 -6.24 1.14 3.54
CA MET A 11 -6.36 0.38 2.30
C MET A 11 -5.34 0.90 1.28
N VAL A 12 -4.76 -0.02 0.51
CA VAL A 12 -3.90 0.31 -0.63
C VAL A 12 -4.28 -0.56 -1.82
N MET A 13 -4.24 0.01 -3.02
CA MET A 13 -4.43 -0.69 -4.28
C MET A 13 -3.24 -0.40 -5.19
N LEU A 14 -2.68 -1.46 -5.75
CA LEU A 14 -1.50 -1.40 -6.61
C LEU A 14 -1.87 -1.82 -8.04
N ASP A 15 -1.19 -1.24 -9.03
CA ASP A 15 -1.19 -1.80 -10.37
C ASP A 15 -0.22 -2.99 -10.49
N LYS A 16 -0.15 -3.61 -11.68
CA LYS A 16 0.77 -4.73 -11.95
C LYS A 16 2.24 -4.34 -11.91
N GLN A 17 2.55 -3.04 -11.91
CA GLN A 17 3.89 -2.47 -11.78
C GLN A 17 4.15 -1.95 -10.35
N LEU A 18 3.27 -2.29 -9.39
CA LEU A 18 3.37 -1.92 -7.98
C LEU A 18 3.25 -0.42 -7.70
N ARG A 19 2.66 0.33 -8.63
CA ARG A 19 2.34 1.73 -8.42
C ARG A 19 1.03 1.86 -7.66
N ILE A 20 1.01 2.80 -6.73
CA ILE A 20 -0.14 3.07 -5.86
C ILE A 20 -1.23 3.76 -6.66
N LEU A 21 -2.29 3.02 -6.99
CA LEU A 21 -3.48 3.54 -7.69
C LEU A 21 -4.47 4.21 -6.72
N PHE A 22 -4.54 3.67 -5.50
CA PHE A 22 -5.37 4.18 -4.44
C PHE A 22 -4.72 3.91 -3.09
N VAL A 23 -4.88 4.85 -2.17
CA VAL A 23 -4.60 4.66 -0.75
C VAL A 23 -5.65 5.42 0.04
N SER A 24 -6.14 4.91 1.16
CA SER A 24 -7.12 5.63 1.97
C SER A 24 -6.52 6.88 2.63
N ASP A 25 -7.36 7.87 2.88
CA ASP A 25 -7.03 9.15 3.54
C ASP A 25 -6.39 8.97 4.93
N ASN A 26 -6.83 7.98 5.69
CA ASN A 26 -6.31 7.66 7.01
C ASN A 26 -4.87 7.11 7.01
N VAL A 27 -4.22 6.89 5.87
CA VAL A 27 -2.82 6.42 5.80
C VAL A 27 -1.87 7.34 6.57
N SER A 28 -2.19 8.63 6.62
CA SER A 28 -1.43 9.64 7.37
C SER A 28 -1.38 9.34 8.87
N HIS A 29 -2.41 8.69 9.43
CA HIS A 29 -2.45 8.32 10.85
C HIS A 29 -1.56 7.11 11.16
N HIS A 30 -1.28 6.29 10.15
CA HIS A 30 -0.51 5.05 10.30
C HIS A 30 0.96 5.23 9.92
N LEU A 31 1.24 5.94 8.83
CA LEU A 31 2.58 6.07 8.25
C LEU A 31 3.12 7.51 8.25
N GLY A 32 2.29 8.51 8.56
CA GLY A 32 2.67 9.93 8.52
C GLY A 32 2.70 10.57 7.13
N TYR A 33 2.48 9.80 6.06
CA TYR A 33 2.42 10.31 4.69
C TYR A 33 1.03 10.84 4.32
N GLN A 34 0.99 11.91 3.55
CA GLN A 34 -0.25 12.38 2.94
C GLN A 34 -0.59 11.52 1.72
N GLN A 35 -1.86 11.17 1.55
CA GLN A 35 -2.37 10.37 0.42
C GLN A 35 -1.86 10.89 -0.93
N VAL A 36 -1.93 12.20 -1.15
CA VAL A 36 -1.51 12.87 -2.39
C VAL A 36 -0.02 12.67 -2.71
N ASN A 37 0.82 12.46 -1.70
CA ASN A 37 2.25 12.24 -1.89
C ASN A 37 2.57 10.79 -2.28
N MET A 38 1.64 9.87 -2.04
CA MET A 38 1.82 8.44 -2.30
C MET A 38 1.20 8.00 -3.63
N LEU A 39 0.09 8.62 -4.05
CA LEU A 39 -0.59 8.25 -5.28
C LEU A 39 0.36 8.37 -6.49
N GLY A 40 0.38 7.32 -7.32
CA GLY A 40 1.22 7.21 -8.50
C GLY A 40 2.68 6.82 -8.24
N GLN A 41 3.13 6.87 -6.98
CA GLN A 41 4.46 6.41 -6.60
C GLN A 41 4.52 4.88 -6.55
N SER A 42 5.73 4.34 -6.61
CA SER A 42 5.96 2.92 -6.45
C SER A 42 5.92 2.54 -4.97
N ILE A 43 5.34 1.40 -4.62
CA ILE A 43 5.19 0.97 -3.22
C ILE A 43 6.54 0.62 -2.57
N ASP A 44 7.55 0.28 -3.37
CA ASP A 44 8.91 -0.04 -2.91
C ASP A 44 9.60 1.14 -2.20
N ASP A 45 9.27 2.38 -2.54
CA ASP A 45 9.73 3.59 -1.84
C ASP A 45 9.30 3.64 -0.36
N TYR A 46 8.27 2.87 0.01
CA TYR A 46 7.67 2.84 1.35
C TYR A 46 7.90 1.52 2.10
N ILE A 47 8.51 0.53 1.44
CA ILE A 47 8.78 -0.80 2.00
C ILE A 47 10.27 -0.90 2.33
N HIS A 48 10.59 -1.45 3.50
CA HIS A 48 11.99 -1.68 3.85
C HIS A 48 12.64 -2.71 2.88
N PRO A 49 13.88 -2.50 2.40
CA PRO A 49 14.46 -3.36 1.35
C PRO A 49 14.54 -4.85 1.67
N LYS A 50 14.63 -5.20 2.96
CA LYS A 50 14.63 -6.60 3.40
C LYS A 50 13.28 -7.30 3.19
N ASP A 51 12.19 -6.55 3.27
CA ASP A 51 10.82 -7.07 3.20
C ASP A 51 10.24 -6.99 1.78
N LEU A 52 10.90 -6.22 0.89
CA LEU A 52 10.49 -6.07 -0.50
C LEU A 52 10.45 -7.41 -1.24
N THR A 53 11.45 -8.27 -1.03
CA THR A 53 11.51 -9.59 -1.68
C THR A 53 10.29 -10.45 -1.31
N ASP A 54 9.90 -10.43 -0.04
CA ASP A 54 8.78 -11.22 0.46
C ASP A 54 7.44 -10.66 -0.04
N LEU A 55 7.28 -9.34 -0.07
CA LEU A 55 6.10 -8.69 -0.66
C LEU A 55 5.93 -9.08 -2.14
N LEU A 56 7.01 -9.02 -2.92
CA LEU A 56 6.99 -9.38 -4.34
C LEU A 56 6.61 -10.84 -4.57
N ALA A 57 7.06 -11.74 -3.68
CA ALA A 57 6.71 -13.15 -3.75
C ALA A 57 5.20 -13.37 -3.52
N HIS A 58 4.61 -12.70 -2.52
CA HIS A 58 3.17 -12.80 -2.23
C HIS A 58 2.31 -12.25 -3.37
N LEU A 59 2.66 -11.08 -3.91
CA LEU A 59 1.89 -10.45 -5.00
C LEU A 59 1.96 -11.23 -6.33
N LYS A 60 3.04 -11.98 -6.56
CA LYS A 60 3.14 -12.91 -7.69
C LYS A 60 2.39 -14.23 -7.44
N GLY A 61 2.25 -14.64 -6.18
CA GLY A 61 1.58 -15.86 -5.77
C GLY A 61 0.06 -15.83 -5.91
N GLU A 62 -0.57 -14.64 -5.88
CA GLU A 62 -2.03 -14.48 -6.00
C GLU A 62 -2.56 -14.49 -7.46
N GLN A 63 -1.75 -14.91 -8.44
CA GLN A 63 -2.15 -14.98 -9.86
C GLN A 63 -2.58 -16.39 -10.33
N PHE A 64 -3.06 -17.25 -9.43
CA PHE A 64 -3.67 -18.55 -9.75
C PHE A 64 -5.10 -18.65 -9.25
#